data_AF-A0A822H8H6-F1
#
_entry.id   AF-A0A822H8H6-F1
#
_cell.length_a   1.000
_cell.length_b   1.000
_cell.length_c   1.000
_cell.angle_alpha   90.00
_cell.angle_beta   90.00
_cell.angle_gamma   90.00
#
_symmetry.space_group_name_H-M   'P 1'
#
loop_
_entity.id
_entity.type
_entity.pdbx_description
1 polymer ?
#
loop_
_entity_poly.entity_id
_entity_poly.type
_entity_poly.pdbx_seq_one_letter_code
_entity_poly.pdbx_strand_id
1 'polypeptide(L)'
;AISYVSDFYHIPVIAITSRENILADKALHDFIVRLVPPYLYEADAWFSIIRKLKYTKVVLIYSQEEESRMVALRFQMLTYDSDIQ
;
A
#
# COMPACT_ATOMS: atom_id res chain seq x y z
N ALA A 1 -7.48 15.20 7.32
CA ALA A 1 -8.35 16.30 7.78
C ALA A 1 -9.67 16.35 7.00
N ILE A 2 -9.64 16.51 5.67
CA ILE A 2 -10.88 16.52 4.85
C ILE A 2 -11.64 15.20 4.97
N SER A 3 -10.97 14.05 4.96
CA SER A 3 -11.60 12.73 5.08
C SER A 3 -12.43 12.57 6.37
N TYR A 4 -11.89 12.96 7.53
CA TYR A 4 -12.59 12.88 8.80
C TYR A 4 -13.84 13.76 8.85
N VAL A 5 -13.75 14.98 8.30
CA VAL A 5 -14.89 15.91 8.26
C VAL A 5 -15.95 15.41 7.28
N SER A 6 -15.55 14.90 6.11
CA SER A 6 -16.49 14.34 5.14
C SER A 6 -17.19 13.10 5.67
N ASP A 7 -16.50 12.29 6.48
CA ASP A 7 -17.08 11.13 7.17
C ASP A 7 -18.16 11.56 8.15
N PHE A 8 -17.89 12.57 8.98
CA PHE A 8 -18.86 13.12 9.93
C PHE A 8 -20.15 13.60 9.26
N TYR A 9 -20.04 14.24 8.08
CA TYR A 9 -21.18 14.72 7.31
C TYR A 9 -21.72 13.74 6.27
N HIS A 10 -21.17 12.52 6.18
CA HIS A 10 -21.55 11.49 5.20
C HIS A 10 -21.50 12.01 3.75
N ILE A 11 -20.51 12.84 3.44
CA ILE A 11 -20.29 13.40 2.09
C ILE A 11 -19.24 12.55 1.40
N PRO A 12 -19.54 11.93 0.24
CA PRO A 12 -18.54 11.15 -0.48
C PRO A 12 -17.43 12.06 -1.04
N VAL A 13 -16.17 11.68 -0.81
CA VAL A 13 -14.99 12.40 -1.31
C VAL A 13 -14.19 11.51 -2.25
N ILE A 14 -13.82 12.06 -3.41
CA ILE A 14 -12.95 11.39 -4.37
C ILE A 14 -11.54 11.97 -4.22
N ALA A 15 -10.62 11.16 -3.69
CA ALA A 15 -9.20 11.47 -3.63
C ALA A 15 -8.53 11.17 -4.98
N ILE A 16 -7.98 12.22 -5.59
CA ILE A 16 -7.40 12.13 -6.94
C ILE A 16 -5.92 11.73 -6.88
N THR A 17 -5.17 12.25 -5.90
CA THR A 17 -3.71 12.11 -5.83
C THR A 17 -3.19 11.42 -4.57
N SER A 18 -4.03 11.25 -3.55
CA SER A 18 -3.64 10.66 -2.27
C SER A 18 -3.41 9.14 -2.42
N ARG A 19 -2.19 8.70 -2.13
CA ARG A 19 -1.74 7.30 -2.28
C ARG A 19 -1.32 6.68 -0.95
N GLU A 20 -1.41 7.42 0.16
CA GLU A 20 -1.09 6.91 1.48
C GLU A 20 -2.04 5.75 1.84
N ASN A 21 -1.48 4.68 2.41
CA ASN A 21 -2.27 3.51 2.73
C ASN A 21 -3.24 3.74 3.91
N ILE A 22 -2.94 4.72 4.77
CA ILE A 22 -3.82 5.10 5.90
C ILE A 22 -5.24 5.44 5.46
N LEU A 23 -5.42 6.02 4.26
CA LEU A 23 -6.73 6.37 3.71
C LEU A 23 -7.54 5.16 3.25
N ALA A 24 -6.96 3.95 3.25
CA ALA A 24 -7.65 2.71 2.93
C ALA A 24 -8.44 2.16 4.12
N ASP A 25 -8.18 2.60 5.35
CA ASP A 25 -8.87 2.11 6.54
C ASP A 25 -10.33 2.61 6.56
N LYS A 26 -11.27 1.69 6.29
CA LYS A 26 -12.71 1.96 6.26
C LYS A 26 -13.34 2.16 7.63
N ALA A 27 -12.66 1.76 8.71
CA ALA A 27 -13.14 2.08 10.05
C ALA A 27 -12.95 3.58 10.37
N LEU A 28 -11.96 4.23 9.75
CA LEU A 28 -11.63 5.64 9.98
C LEU A 28 -12.06 6.57 8.82
N HIS A 29 -12.19 6.02 7.62
CA HIS A 29 -12.41 6.77 6.38
C HIS A 29 -13.42 6.06 5.46
N ASP A 30 -14.68 5.99 5.89
CA ASP A 30 -15.71 5.25 5.16
C ASP A 30 -16.09 5.95 3.85
N PHE A 31 -16.29 7.27 3.91
CA PHE A 31 -16.78 8.07 2.79
C PHE A 31 -15.73 8.54 1.77
N ILE A 32 -14.49 8.04 1.84
CA ILE A 32 -13.46 8.34 0.84
C ILE A 32 -13.30 7.22 -0.18
N VAL A 33 -13.22 7.60 -1.46
CA VAL A 33 -12.83 6.72 -2.56
C VAL A 33 -11.64 7.34 -3.26
N ARG A 34 -10.68 6.54 -3.70
CA ARG A 34 -9.48 7.01 -4.39
C ARG A 34 -9.43 6.50 -5.82
N LEU A 35 -8.89 7.33 -6.71
CA LEU A 35 -8.72 6.99 -8.13
C LEU A 35 -7.37 6.33 -8.43
N VAL A 36 -6.40 6.46 -7.53
CA VAL A 36 -5.04 5.94 -7.71
C VAL A 36 -4.75 4.87 -6.65
N PRO A 37 -4.11 3.75 -7.01
CA PRO A 37 -3.76 2.72 -6.05
C PRO A 37 -2.69 3.23 -5.05
N PRO A 38 -2.75 2.77 -3.80
CA PRO A 38 -1.77 3.12 -2.78
C PRO A 38 -0.39 2.56 -3.11
N TYR A 39 0.62 3.14 -2.46
CA TYR A 39 2.01 2.65 -2.54
C TYR A 39 2.13 1.18 -2.12
N LEU A 40 1.24 0.69 -1.25
CA LEU A 40 1.21 -0.71 -0.81
C LEU A 40 1.22 -1.74 -1.96
N TYR A 41 0.52 -1.48 -3.07
CA TYR A 41 0.47 -2.42 -4.19
C TYR A 41 1.77 -2.45 -5.04
N GLU A 42 2.70 -1.53 -4.81
CA GLU A 42 4.00 -1.55 -5.49
C GLU A 42 4.82 -2.78 -5.10
N ALA A 43 4.63 -3.31 -3.88
CA ALA A 43 5.24 -4.57 -3.45
C ALA A 43 4.82 -5.76 -4.34
N ASP A 44 3.54 -5.83 -4.72
CA ASP A 44 3.01 -6.91 -5.56
C ASP A 44 3.60 -6.84 -6.98
N ALA A 45 3.78 -5.62 -7.50
CA ALA A 45 4.40 -5.40 -8.81
C ALA A 45 5.87 -5.83 -8.80
N TRP A 46 6.64 -5.43 -7.78
CA TRP A 46 8.04 -5.83 -7.64
C TRP A 46 8.21 -7.34 -7.48
N PHE A 47 7.39 -7.96 -6.63
CA PHE A 47 7.38 -9.41 -6.48
C PHE A 47 7.14 -10.12 -7.82
N SER A 48 6.18 -9.64 -8.61
CA SER A 48 5.87 -10.19 -9.94
C SER A 48 7.06 -10.07 -10.91
N ILE A 49 7.78 -8.95 -10.88
CA ILE A 49 8.97 -8.71 -11.70
C ILE A 49 10.11 -9.66 -11.29
N ILE A 50 10.42 -9.74 -10.00
CA ILE A 50 11.49 -10.57 -9.45
C ILE A 50 11.24 -12.05 -9.78
N ARG A 51 9.99 -12.51 -9.60
CA ARG A 51 9.58 -13.86 -9.97
C ARG A 51 9.74 -14.12 -11.48
N LYS A 52 9.33 -13.18 -12.32
CA LYS A 52 9.46 -13.29 -13.80
C LYS A 52 10.93 -13.35 -14.24
N LEU A 53 11.80 -12.65 -13.53
CA LEU A 53 13.25 -12.63 -13.77
C LEU A 53 14.00 -13.79 -13.09
N LYS A 54 13.30 -14.61 -12.29
CA LYS A 54 13.84 -15.78 -11.56
C LYS A 54 14.96 -15.42 -10.58
N TYR A 55 14.90 -14.23 -9.97
CA TYR A 55 15.78 -13.88 -8.87
C TYR A 55 15.28 -14.51 -7.58
N THR A 56 16.18 -15.16 -6.84
CA THR A 56 15.89 -15.86 -5.58
C THR A 56 16.49 -15.19 -4.35
N LYS A 57 17.35 -14.19 -4.53
CA LYS A 57 18.03 -13.45 -3.47
C LYS A 57 17.86 -11.96 -3.70
N VAL A 58 17.24 -11.25 -2.77
CA VAL A 58 16.94 -9.82 -2.90
C VAL A 58 17.26 -9.09 -1.59
N VAL A 59 17.83 -7.89 -1.68
CA VAL A 59 18.04 -7.02 -0.52
C VAL A 59 17.03 -5.88 -0.59
N LEU A 60 16.26 -5.71 0.48
CA LEU A 60 15.29 -4.63 0.60
C LEU A 60 15.87 -3.48 1.43
N ILE A 61 15.78 -2.27 0.89
CA ILE A 61 16.16 -1.03 1.57
C ILE A 61 14.91 -0.14 1.61
N TYR A 62 14.52 0.31 2.79
CA TYR A 62 13.33 1.14 2.98
C TYR A 62 13.59 2.16 4.10
N SER A 63 12.89 3.30 4.06
CA SER A 63 12.98 4.32 5.11
C SER A 63 12.25 3.86 6.38
N GLN A 64 12.56 4.46 7.53
CA GLN A 64 11.89 4.09 8.80
C GLN A 64 10.44 4.59 8.93
N GLU A 65 9.91 5.24 7.90
CA GLU A 65 8.55 5.75 7.88
C GLU A 65 7.52 4.60 7.84
N GLU A 66 6.36 4.82 8.45
CA GLU A 66 5.31 3.82 8.58
C GLU A 66 4.86 3.27 7.21
N GLU A 67 4.62 4.14 6.23
CA GLU A 67 4.22 3.73 4.87
C GLU A 67 5.26 2.82 4.22
N SER A 68 6.55 3.17 4.33
CA SER A 68 7.65 2.37 3.79
C SER A 68 7.77 1.01 4.48
N ARG A 69 7.57 0.97 5.80
CA ARG A 69 7.53 -0.29 6.56
C ARG A 69 6.36 -1.17 6.11
N MET A 70 5.19 -0.61 5.85
CA MET A 70 4.02 -1.36 5.39
C MET A 70 4.25 -2.01 4.03
N VAL A 71 4.86 -1.28 3.08
CA VAL A 71 5.27 -1.84 1.78
C VAL A 71 6.28 -2.98 1.95
N ALA A 72 7.29 -2.79 2.81
CA ALA A 72 8.30 -3.80 3.10
C ALA A 72 7.70 -5.07 3.72
N LEU A 73 6.79 -4.91 4.69
CA LEU A 73 6.09 -6.03 5.33
C LEU A 73 5.23 -6.79 4.32
N ARG A 74 4.49 -6.10 3.45
CA ARG A 74 3.72 -6.78 2.40
C ARG A 74 4.62 -7.56 1.46
N PHE A 75 5.75 -6.99 1.05
CA PHE A 75 6.72 -7.72 0.22
C PHE A 75 7.22 -8.98 0.93
N GLN A 76 7.56 -8.89 2.22
CA GLN A 76 7.96 -10.05 3.03
C GLN A 76 6.87 -11.13 3.12
N MET A 77 5.60 -10.74 3.23
CA MET A 77 4.47 -11.68 3.22
C MET A 77 4.35 -12.41 1.88
N LEU A 78 4.51 -11.70 0.76
CA LEU A 78 4.48 -12.32 -0.58
C LEU A 78 5.63 -13.31 -0.79
N THR A 79 6.81 -13.00 -0.24
CA THR A 79 7.97 -13.88 -0.35
C THR A 79 7.90 -15.09 0.58
N TYR A 80 7.09 -15.06 1.64
CA TYR A 80 7.00 -16.15 2.63
C TYR A 80 6.60 -17.50 2.00
N ASP A 81 5.66 -17.47 1.06
CA ASP A 81 5.19 -18.67 0.33
C ASP A 81 6.00 -18.94 -0.96
N SER A 82 7.15 -18.27 -1.15
CA SER A 82 7.93 -18.28 -2.39
C SER A 82 9.39 -18.69 -2.16
N ASP A 83 10.08 -19.10 -3.23
CA ASP A 83 11.53 -19.41 -3.20
C ASP A 83 12.44 -18.17 -3.14
N ILE A 84 11.86 -16.99 -2.92
CA ILE A 84 12.56 -15.70 -2.92
C ILE A 84 12.91 -15.36 -1.47
N GLN A 85 14.21 -15.18 -1.20
CA GLN A 85 14.76 -14.89 0.13
C GLN A 85 15.47 -13.55 0.18
#